data_AF-A0A2V5UQ50-F1
#
_entry.id   AF-A0A2V5UQ50-F1
#
_cell.length_a   1.000
_cell.length_b   1.000
_cell.length_c   1.000
_cell.angle_alpha   90.00
_cell.angle_beta   90.00
_cell.angle_gamma   90.00
#
_symmetry.space_group_name_H-M   'P 1'
#
loop_
_entity.id
_entity.type
_entity.pdbx_description
1 polymer ?
#
loop_
_entity_poly.entity_id
_entity_poly.type
_entity_poly.pdbx_seq_one_letter_code
_entity_poly.pdbx_strand_id
1 'polypeptide(L)'
;MKSPREQLLYSRSARDLLALTQAHPELASELSDQRPLLRETVAGQARLEEALDAERRTLIHANEQRLARYREASKAWATAWS
;
A
#
# COMPACT_ATOMS: atom_id res chain seq x y z
N MET A 1 -16.03 12.67 4.15
CA MET A 1 -15.93 11.51 3.22
C MET A 1 -14.50 11.44 2.71
N LYS A 2 -13.86 10.27 2.68
CA LYS A 2 -12.54 10.11 2.02
C LYS A 2 -12.74 10.22 0.51
N SER A 3 -11.85 10.93 -0.18
CA SER A 3 -11.96 11.07 -1.63
C SER A 3 -11.80 9.71 -2.33
N PRO A 4 -12.43 9.47 -3.51
CA PRO A 4 -12.22 8.24 -4.27
C PRO A 4 -10.75 7.96 -4.56
N ARG A 5 -9.95 9.02 -4.77
CA ARG A 5 -8.50 8.95 -4.96
C ARG A 5 -7.79 8.31 -3.76
N GLU A 6 -8.05 8.81 -2.56
CA GLU A 6 -7.47 8.25 -1.33
C GLU A 6 -7.93 6.82 -1.08
N GLN A 7 -9.18 6.51 -1.40
CA GLN A 7 -9.69 5.15 -1.24
C GLN A 7 -8.99 4.18 -2.20
N LEU A 8 -8.79 4.56 -3.47
CA LEU A 8 -8.03 3.76 -4.44
C LEU A 8 -6.56 3.57 -4.01
N LEU A 9 -5.93 4.59 -3.44
CA LEU A 9 -4.53 4.51 -3.00
C LEU A 9 -4.31 3.69 -1.73
N TYR A 10 -5.26 3.73 -0.78
CA TYR A 10 -5.01 3.23 0.57
C TYR A 10 -5.95 2.11 1.04
N SER A 11 -7.00 1.77 0.28
CA SER A 11 -7.85 0.64 0.64
C SER A 11 -7.07 -0.68 0.59
N ARG A 12 -7.32 -1.54 1.58
CA ARG A 12 -6.80 -2.90 1.69
C ARG A 12 -7.85 -3.97 1.40
N SER A 13 -9.04 -3.55 0.96
CA SER A 13 -10.18 -4.42 0.66
C SER A 13 -10.26 -4.61 -0.85
N ALA A 14 -10.05 -5.84 -1.31
CA ALA A 14 -10.17 -6.19 -2.73
C ALA A 14 -11.57 -5.87 -3.26
N ARG A 15 -12.61 -6.18 -2.47
CA ARG A 15 -14.00 -5.88 -2.80
C ARG A 15 -14.24 -4.38 -2.98
N ASP A 16 -13.74 -3.56 -2.06
CA ASP A 16 -13.96 -2.11 -2.13
C ASP A 16 -13.16 -1.50 -3.28
N LEU A 17 -11.95 -2.01 -3.55
CA LEU A 17 -11.13 -1.60 -4.70
C LEU A 17 -11.82 -1.95 -6.02
N LEU A 18 -12.38 -3.16 -6.15
CA LEU A 18 -13.15 -3.53 -7.35
C LEU A 18 -14.33 -2.57 -7.55
N ALA A 19 -15.13 -2.32 -6.51
CA ALA A 19 -16.24 -1.38 -6.58
C ALA A 19 -15.79 0.04 -6.98
N LEU A 20 -14.68 0.52 -6.42
CA LEU A 20 -14.12 1.84 -6.73
C LEU A 20 -13.57 1.93 -8.15
N THR A 21 -12.89 0.89 -8.64
CA THR A 21 -12.37 0.85 -10.02
C THR A 21 -13.49 0.79 -11.04
N GLN A 22 -14.61 0.12 -10.73
CA GLN A 22 -15.80 0.13 -11.58
C GLN A 22 -16.49 1.49 -11.59
N ALA A 23 -16.57 2.16 -10.43
CA ALA A 23 -17.18 3.48 -10.31
C ALA A 23 -16.32 4.61 -10.92
N HIS A 24 -15.00 4.46 -10.92
CA HIS A 24 -14.05 5.49 -11.35
C HIS A 24 -12.90 4.88 -12.19
N PRO A 25 -13.17 4.33 -13.37
CA PRO A 25 -12.17 3.62 -14.17
C PRO A 25 -11.02 4.51 -14.66
N GLU A 26 -11.31 5.77 -15.03
CA GLU A 26 -10.29 6.74 -15.44
C GLU A 26 -9.31 7.06 -14.31
N LEU A 27 -9.85 7.28 -13.11
CA LEU A 27 -9.04 7.55 -11.92
C LEU A 27 -8.22 6.33 -11.50
N ALA A 28 -8.78 5.12 -11.62
CA ALA A 28 -8.04 3.89 -11.37
C ALA A 28 -6.88 3.69 -12.36
N SER A 29 -7.09 4.04 -13.63
CA SER A 29 -6.05 4.02 -14.66
C SER A 29 -4.93 5.01 -14.34
N GLU A 30 -5.27 6.27 -14.03
CA GLU A 30 -4.31 7.31 -13.63
C GLU A 30 -3.45 6.89 -12.43
N LEU A 31 -4.09 6.30 -11.41
CA LEU A 31 -3.42 5.92 -10.16
C LEU A 31 -2.62 4.61 -10.27
N SER A 32 -2.75 3.87 -11.37
CA SER A 32 -2.07 2.58 -11.54
C SER A 32 -0.55 2.71 -11.58
N ASP A 33 -0.01 3.86 -11.98
CA ASP A 33 1.43 4.15 -11.90
C ASP A 33 1.93 4.28 -10.47
N GLN A 34 1.11 4.89 -9.60
CA GLN A 34 1.44 5.06 -8.18
C GLN A 34 1.20 3.78 -7.39
N ARG A 35 0.17 3.02 -7.77
CA ARG A 35 -0.22 1.78 -7.11
C ARG A 35 -0.46 0.66 -8.14
N PRO A 36 0.61 -0.06 -8.54
CA PRO A 36 0.54 -1.05 -9.62
C PRO A 36 -0.54 -2.12 -9.48
N LEU A 37 -0.91 -2.52 -8.26
CA LEU A 37 -1.95 -3.54 -8.06
C LEU A 37 -3.33 -3.15 -8.58
N LEU A 38 -3.60 -1.86 -8.81
CA LEU A 38 -4.87 -1.44 -9.42
C LEU A 38 -5.05 -2.00 -10.84
N ARG A 39 -3.96 -2.35 -11.53
CA ARG A 39 -4.02 -3.03 -12.84
C ARG A 39 -4.59 -4.44 -12.72
N GLU A 40 -4.42 -5.09 -11.58
CA GLU A 40 -4.89 -6.47 -11.35
C GLU A 40 -6.41 -6.56 -11.17
N THR A 41 -7.11 -5.43 -11.05
CA THR A 41 -8.58 -5.40 -10.97
C THR A 41 -9.25 -6.03 -12.19
N VAL A 42 -8.64 -5.93 -13.39
CA VAL A 42 -9.16 -6.55 -14.62
C VAL A 42 -9.04 -8.07 -14.62
N ALA A 43 -8.11 -8.62 -13.85
CA ALA A 43 -7.91 -10.06 -13.69
C ALA A 43 -8.84 -10.68 -12.62
N GLY A 44 -9.64 -9.85 -11.95
CA GLY A 44 -10.63 -10.27 -10.97
C GLY A 44 -10.11 -10.35 -9.54
N GLN A 45 -11.02 -10.75 -8.63
CA GLN A 45 -10.81 -10.63 -7.19
C GLN A 45 -9.61 -11.45 -6.67
N ALA A 46 -9.49 -12.72 -7.06
CA ALA A 46 -8.44 -13.60 -6.55
C ALA A 46 -7.04 -13.05 -6.87
N ARG A 47 -6.85 -12.50 -8.08
CA ARG A 47 -5.58 -11.90 -8.49
C ARG A 47 -5.29 -10.61 -7.74
N LEU A 48 -6.31 -9.79 -7.52
CA LEU A 48 -6.20 -8.58 -6.71
C LEU A 48 -5.83 -8.87 -5.25
N GLU A 49 -6.37 -9.94 -4.66
CA GLU A 49 -6.03 -10.38 -3.30
C GLU A 49 -4.58 -10.82 -3.20
N GLU A 50 -4.08 -11.60 -4.16
CA GLU A 50 -2.66 -11.98 -4.24
C GLU A 50 -1.75 -10.75 -4.33
N ALA A 51 -2.13 -9.77 -5.16
CA ALA A 51 -1.38 -8.53 -5.33
C ALA A 51 -1.38 -7.66 -4.06
N LEU A 52 -2.49 -7.62 -3.31
CA LEU A 52 -2.59 -6.94 -2.03
C LEU A 52 -1.70 -7.59 -0.96
N ASP A 53 -1.63 -8.91 -0.94
CA ASP A 53 -0.75 -9.64 -0.01
C ASP A 53 0.73 -9.41 -0.35
N ALA A 54 1.09 -9.38 -1.64
CA ALA A 54 2.43 -9.02 -2.08
C ALA A 54 2.79 -7.59 -1.67
N GLU A 55 1.92 -6.61 -1.92
CA GLU A 55 2.10 -5.21 -1.49
C GLU A 55 2.31 -5.12 0.03
N ARG A 56 1.47 -5.83 0.80
CA ARG A 56 1.56 -5.86 2.26
C ARG A 56 2.92 -6.37 2.73
N ARG A 57 3.45 -7.45 2.15
CA ARG A 57 4.76 -8.00 2.49
C ARG A 57 5.88 -7.00 2.19
N THR A 58 5.83 -6.35 1.02
CA THR A 58 6.80 -5.30 0.68
C THR A 58 6.78 -4.15 1.69
N LEU A 59 5.60 -3.69 2.11
CA LEU A 59 5.47 -2.63 3.11
C LEU A 59 5.99 -3.05 4.49
N ILE A 60 5.79 -4.31 4.89
CA ILE A 60 6.36 -4.86 6.13
C ILE A 60 7.88 -4.78 6.08
N HIS A 61 8.51 -5.30 5.01
CA HIS A 61 9.96 -5.28 4.87
C HIS A 61 10.54 -3.86 4.82
N ALA A 62 9.89 -2.95 4.10
CA ALA A 62 10.31 -1.54 4.08
C ALA A 62 10.23 -0.91 5.48
N ASN A 63 9.19 -1.25 6.26
CA ASN A 63 9.03 -0.76 7.62
C ASN A 63 10.08 -1.36 8.58
N GLU A 64 10.41 -2.64 8.45
CA GLU A 64 11.47 -3.31 9.21
C GLU A 64 12.83 -2.65 8.97
N GLN A 65 13.18 -2.39 7.70
CA GLN A 65 14.40 -1.68 7.35
C GLN A 65 14.45 -0.27 7.94
N ARG A 66 13.33 0.46 7.87
CA ARG A 66 13.21 1.78 8.46
C ARG A 66 13.39 1.74 9.98
N LEU A 67 12.78 0.77 10.66
CA LEU A 67 12.90 0.59 12.11
C LEU A 67 14.34 0.24 12.52
N ALA A 68 15.03 -0.59 11.74
CA ALA A 68 16.43 -0.93 11.98
C ALA A 68 17.33 0.33 11.95
N ARG A 69 17.12 1.22 10.97
CA ARG A 69 17.85 2.50 10.88
C ARG A 69 17.58 3.40 12.08
N TYR A 70 16.31 3.52 12.48
CA TYR A 70 15.96 4.30 13.67
C TYR A 70 16.62 3.73 14.94
N ARG A 71 16.58 2.41 15.10
CA ARG A 71 17.22 1.72 16.23
C ARG A 71 18.71 2.00 16.25
N GLU A 72 19.38 1.93 15.11
CA GLU A 72 20.82 2.23 15.02
C GLU A 72 21.13 3.67 15.43
N ALA A 73 20.41 4.64 14.84
CA ALA A 73 20.59 6.06 15.15
C ALA A 73 20.31 6.39 16.62
N SER A 74 19.37 5.68 17.25
CA SER A 74 19.05 5.87 18.67
C SER A 74 20.13 5.38 19.64
N LYS A 75 21.07 4.51 19.21
CA LYS A 75 22.10 3.98 20.10
C LYS A 75 23.00 5.07 20.68
N ALA A 76 23.44 6.03 19.84
CA ALA A 76 24.30 7.12 20.27
C ALA A 76 23.62 7.99 21.36
N TRP A 77 22.32 8.25 21.19
CA TRP A 77 21.51 8.94 22.18
C TRP A 77 21.33 8.14 23.47
N ALA A 78 21.06 6.84 23.35
CA ALA A 78 20.91 5.96 24.51
C ALA A 78 22.19 5.89 25.35
N THR A 79 23.37 5.87 24.72
CA THR A 79 24.66 5.90 25.41
C THR A 79 24.97 7.24 26.07
N ALA A 80 24.53 8.36 25.48
CA ALA A 80 24.78 9.70 26.04
C ALA A 80 23.89 10.01 27.26
N TRP A 81 22.76 9.31 27.42
CA TRP A 81 21.77 9.54 28.47
C TRP A 81 21.69 8.42 29.52
N SER A 82 22.55 7.40 29.41
CA SER A 82 22.77 6.36 30.43
C SER A 82 23.85 6.77 31.41
#